data_AF-A0A1A8CC43-F1
#
_entry.id   AF-A0A1A8CC43-F1
#
_cell.length_a   1.000
_cell.length_b   1.000
_cell.length_c   1.000
_cell.angle_alpha   90.00
_cell.angle_beta   90.00
_cell.angle_gamma   90.00
#
_symmetry.space_group_name_H-M   'P 1'
#
loop_
_entity.id
_entity.type
_entity.pdbx_description
1 polymer ?
#
loop_
_entity_poly.entity_id
_entity_poly.type
_entity_poly.pdbx_seq_one_letter_code
_entity_poly.pdbx_strand_id
1 'polypeptide(L)'
;IDRLSVGRDQIRVALVQYDNDPDIKFYLNSLYDKPQVLEEVKGLTYSGGDESNLGAALEEVARSLLTDTTGNRADEGVPQVLVIISAGPSSDDTSVGHRALNRAGVFTIGVSIGDA
;
A
#
# COMPACT_ATOMS: atom_id res chain seq x y z
N ILE A 1 7.41 -7.99 -8.46
CA ILE A 1 6.63 -7.14 -9.40
C ILE A 1 6.68 -7.67 -10.83
N ASP A 2 7.80 -8.21 -11.31
CA ASP A 2 7.99 -8.67 -12.70
C ASP A 2 6.88 -9.57 -13.29
N ARG A 3 6.24 -10.41 -12.46
CA ARG A 3 5.17 -11.32 -12.87
C ARG A 3 3.78 -10.67 -12.96
N LEU A 4 3.61 -9.44 -12.50
CA LEU A 4 2.32 -8.72 -12.52
C LEU A 4 2.11 -8.07 -13.89
N SER A 5 0.90 -8.14 -14.44
CA SER A 5 0.54 -7.42 -15.67
C SER A 5 0.07 -6.00 -15.31
N VAL A 6 1.02 -5.06 -15.21
CA VAL A 6 0.75 -3.66 -14.86
C VAL A 6 0.19 -2.91 -16.07
N GLY A 7 -0.88 -2.14 -15.87
CA GLY A 7 -1.52 -1.38 -16.93
C GLY A 7 -2.76 -0.64 -16.45
N ARG A 8 -3.20 0.36 -17.23
CA ARG A 8 -4.40 1.18 -16.91
C ARG A 8 -5.64 0.34 -16.66
N ASP A 9 -5.87 -0.65 -17.52
CA ASP A 9 -7.05 -1.54 -17.44
C ASP A 9 -6.67 -2.94 -16.92
N GLN A 10 -5.43 -3.13 -16.47
CA GLN A 10 -4.91 -4.38 -15.90
C GLN A 10 -4.65 -4.20 -14.40
N ILE A 11 -3.47 -4.53 -13.89
CA ILE A 11 -3.11 -4.29 -12.48
C ILE A 11 -2.63 -2.84 -12.34
N ARG A 12 -3.28 -2.09 -11.46
CA ARG A 12 -2.82 -0.78 -10.98
C ARG A 12 -2.05 -0.97 -9.68
N VAL A 13 -0.97 -0.22 -9.49
CA VAL A 13 -0.11 -0.33 -8.30
C VAL A 13 -0.03 1.04 -7.67
N ALA A 14 -0.17 1.09 -6.36
CA ALA A 14 0.15 2.22 -5.52
C ALA A 14 1.19 1.78 -4.49
N LEU A 15 1.92 2.73 -3.93
CA LEU A 15 2.95 2.44 -2.95
C LEU A 15 2.92 3.49 -1.83
N VAL A 16 2.90 3.00 -0.60
CA VAL A 16 3.05 3.78 0.62
C VAL A 16 4.24 3.20 1.38
N GLN A 17 5.17 4.06 1.77
CA GLN A 17 6.21 3.75 2.72
C GLN A 17 5.79 4.29 4.09
N TYR A 18 6.21 3.66 5.18
CA TYR A 18 5.87 4.15 6.51
C TYR A 18 7.02 3.93 7.48
N ASP A 19 7.15 4.85 8.42
CA ASP A 19 7.99 4.79 9.61
C ASP A 19 7.20 5.37 10.81
N ASN A 20 7.50 6.59 11.25
CA ASN A 20 6.65 7.38 12.13
C ASN A 20 5.38 7.84 11.40
N ASP A 21 5.53 8.26 10.13
CA ASP A 21 4.45 8.81 9.32
C ASP A 21 4.33 8.05 7.99
N PRO A 22 3.13 7.89 7.44
CA PRO A 22 2.95 7.30 6.12
C PRO A 22 3.29 8.30 5.00
N ASP A 23 4.07 7.85 4.03
CA ASP A 23 4.49 8.59 2.84
C ASP A 23 4.03 7.88 1.56
N ILE A 24 3.08 8.49 0.86
CA ILE A 24 2.56 7.99 -0.42
C ILE A 24 3.57 8.30 -1.52
N LYS A 25 4.22 7.27 -2.04
CA LYS A 25 5.16 7.39 -3.16
C LYS A 25 4.45 7.59 -4.48
N PHE A 26 3.37 6.85 -4.71
CA PHE A 26 2.50 7.03 -5.88
C PHE A 26 1.14 6.36 -5.71
N TYR A 27 0.14 6.87 -6.43
CA TYR A 27 -1.26 6.43 -6.41
C TYR A 27 -1.54 5.38 -7.50
N LEU A 28 -2.71 4.73 -7.45
CA LEU A 28 -3.11 3.69 -8.41
C LEU A 28 -3.22 4.21 -9.85
N ASN A 29 -3.44 5.52 -10.03
CA ASN A 29 -3.51 6.18 -11.34
C ASN A 29 -2.22 6.90 -11.76
N SER A 30 -1.15 6.84 -10.96
CA SER A 30 0.11 7.53 -11.26
C SER A 30 0.90 6.84 -12.36
N LEU A 31 1.04 5.51 -12.27
CA LEU A 31 1.88 4.71 -13.17
C LEU A 31 1.09 3.56 -13.80
N TYR A 32 1.17 3.45 -15.12
CA TYR A 32 0.53 2.39 -15.90
C TYR A 32 1.52 1.51 -16.66
N ASP A 33 2.82 1.71 -16.43
CA ASP A 33 3.89 0.98 -17.08
C ASP A 33 4.75 0.25 -16.05
N LYS A 34 5.02 -1.03 -16.30
CA LYS A 34 5.77 -1.89 -15.37
C LYS A 34 7.21 -1.40 -15.15
N PRO A 35 8.01 -1.09 -16.20
CA PRO A 35 9.31 -0.47 -16.02
C PRO A 35 9.30 0.74 -15.08
N GLN A 36 8.33 1.66 -15.22
CA GLN A 36 8.24 2.83 -14.32
C GLN A 36 7.97 2.43 -12.86
N VAL A 37 7.03 1.50 -12.63
CA VAL A 37 6.78 0.99 -11.27
C VAL A 37 8.04 0.34 -10.68
N LEU A 38 8.79 -0.41 -11.48
CA LEU A 38 10.04 -1.03 -11.04
C LEU A 38 11.14 -0.01 -10.75
N GLU A 39 11.20 1.07 -11.51
CA GLU A 39 12.14 2.18 -11.29
C GLU A 39 11.86 2.88 -9.97
N GLU A 40 10.61 3.28 -9.71
CA GLU A 40 10.21 3.90 -8.43
C GLU A 40 10.53 2.98 -7.24
N VAL A 41 10.19 1.69 -7.35
CA VAL A 41 10.44 0.71 -6.27
C VAL A 41 11.93 0.51 -6.02
N LYS A 42 12.77 0.53 -7.05
CA LYS A 42 14.23 0.44 -6.91
C LYS A 42 14.84 1.74 -6.36
N GLY A 43 14.19 2.87 -6.58
CA GLY A 43 14.59 4.17 -6.09
C GLY A 43 14.23 4.42 -4.62
N LEU A 44 13.47 3.53 -3.99
CA LEU A 44 13.11 3.66 -2.57
C LEU A 44 14.35 3.66 -1.69
N THR A 45 14.44 4.68 -0.84
CA THR A 45 15.41 4.77 0.21
C THR A 45 14.74 4.55 1.56
N TYR A 46 15.47 3.93 2.49
CA TYR A 46 15.02 3.87 3.87
C TYR A 46 14.91 5.30 4.42
N SER A 47 13.70 5.68 4.82
CA SER A 47 13.39 7.04 5.28
C SER A 47 13.92 7.33 6.69
N GLY A 48 14.36 6.31 7.42
CA GLY A 48 14.77 6.45 8.83
C GLY A 48 13.59 6.17 9.76
N GLY A 49 13.70 6.62 11.01
CA GLY A 49 12.67 6.44 12.02
C GLY A 49 12.96 5.28 12.96
N ASP A 50 12.60 5.48 14.23
CA ASP A 50 12.71 4.48 15.30
C ASP A 50 11.38 3.70 15.46
N GLU A 51 10.28 4.22 14.92
CA GLU A 51 8.95 3.63 15.01
C GLU A 51 8.51 2.99 13.69
N SER A 52 7.59 2.04 13.78
CA SER A 52 6.94 1.39 12.64
C SER A 52 5.41 1.50 12.82
N ASN A 53 4.86 2.68 12.53
CA ASN A 53 3.44 3.01 12.72
C ASN A 53 2.58 2.46 11.58
N LEU A 54 2.35 1.15 11.57
CA LEU A 54 1.51 0.49 10.58
C LEU A 54 0.05 0.94 10.69
N GLY A 55 -0.46 1.23 11.89
CA GLY A 55 -1.84 1.67 12.10
C GLY A 55 -2.16 2.95 11.32
N ALA A 56 -1.33 3.97 11.49
CA ALA A 56 -1.40 5.21 10.72
C ALA A 56 -1.31 4.96 9.21
N ALA A 57 -0.43 4.05 8.77
CA ALA A 57 -0.32 3.70 7.35
C ALA A 57 -1.57 3.02 6.79
N LEU A 58 -2.21 2.12 7.54
CA LEU A 58 -3.45 1.47 7.11
C LEU A 58 -4.60 2.48 6.99
N GLU A 59 -4.66 3.45 7.91
CA GLU A 59 -5.62 4.56 7.83
C GLU A 59 -5.36 5.44 6.60
N GLU A 60 -4.09 5.74 6.30
CA GLU A 60 -3.71 6.52 5.12
C GLU A 60 -4.08 5.80 3.81
N VAL A 61 -3.83 4.49 3.72
CA VAL A 61 -4.26 3.68 2.57
C VAL A 61 -5.77 3.76 2.40
N ALA A 62 -6.52 3.53 3.48
CA ALA A 62 -7.99 3.54 3.42
C ALA A 62 -8.55 4.91 3.04
N ARG A 63 -7.93 5.99 3.52
CA ARG A 63 -8.37 7.36 3.27
C ARG A 63 -7.99 7.89 1.89
N SER A 64 -6.77 7.61 1.44
CA SER A 64 -6.16 8.28 0.30
C SER A 64 -6.04 7.41 -0.95
N LEU A 65 -5.89 6.09 -0.81
CA LEU A 65 -5.72 5.21 -1.97
C LEU A 65 -7.01 4.52 -2.41
N LEU A 66 -7.97 4.35 -1.50
CA LEU A 66 -9.24 3.70 -1.78
C LEU A 66 -10.32 4.66 -2.30
N THR A 67 -9.94 5.58 -3.18
CA THR A 67 -10.85 6.55 -3.80
C THR A 67 -10.79 6.50 -5.32
N ASP A 68 -11.90 6.76 -6.00
CA ASP A 68 -11.97 6.79 -7.47
C ASP A 68 -11.01 7.85 -8.04
N THR A 69 -10.89 8.99 -7.35
CA THR A 69 -9.99 10.08 -7.75
C THR A 69 -8.52 9.68 -7.76
N THR A 70 -8.15 8.63 -7.03
CA THR A 70 -6.78 8.10 -6.98
C THR A 70 -6.60 6.81 -7.77
N GLY A 71 -7.59 6.44 -8.59
CA GLY A 71 -7.51 5.29 -9.50
C GLY A 71 -7.99 3.97 -8.91
N ASN A 72 -8.68 4.00 -7.75
CA ASN A 72 -9.41 2.85 -7.24
C ASN A 72 -10.49 2.39 -8.24
N ARG A 73 -10.83 1.10 -8.21
CA ARG A 73 -11.83 0.49 -9.10
C ARG A 73 -12.71 -0.54 -8.38
N ALA A 74 -12.87 -0.42 -7.07
CA ALA A 74 -13.72 -1.29 -6.28
C ALA A 74 -15.17 -1.22 -6.77
N ASP A 75 -15.66 -0.01 -7.10
CA ASP A 75 -17.02 0.21 -7.63
C ASP A 75 -17.23 -0.37 -9.03
N GLU A 76 -16.15 -0.63 -9.78
CA GLU A 76 -16.17 -1.36 -11.05
C GLU A 76 -16.11 -2.89 -10.84
N GLY A 77 -16.10 -3.37 -9.60
CA GLY A 77 -15.99 -4.79 -9.26
C GLY A 77 -14.56 -5.35 -9.35
N VAL A 78 -13.55 -4.50 -9.48
CA VAL A 78 -12.14 -4.94 -9.52
C VAL A 78 -11.65 -5.28 -8.11
N PRO A 79 -11.09 -6.49 -7.88
CA PRO A 79 -10.56 -6.86 -6.57
C PRO A 79 -9.47 -5.91 -6.07
N GLN A 80 -9.59 -5.49 -4.80
CA GLN A 80 -8.60 -4.64 -4.13
C GLN A 80 -7.71 -5.50 -3.22
N VAL A 81 -6.40 -5.39 -3.38
CA VAL A 81 -5.41 -6.16 -2.61
C VAL A 81 -4.41 -5.20 -1.98
N LEU A 82 -4.18 -5.34 -0.67
CA LEU A 82 -3.11 -4.66 0.06
C LEU A 82 -2.07 -5.70 0.48
N VAL A 83 -0.81 -5.48 0.09
CA VAL A 83 0.34 -6.25 0.58
C VAL A 83 1.12 -5.39 1.55
N ILE A 84 1.19 -5.85 2.80
CA ILE A 84 1.94 -5.20 3.88
C ILE A 84 3.27 -5.94 4.02
N ILE A 85 4.36 -5.19 4.00
CA ILE A 85 5.70 -5.69 4.29
C ILE A 85 6.19 -4.96 5.53
N SER A 86 6.53 -5.70 6.58
CA SER A 86 7.09 -5.15 7.82
C SER A 86 8.32 -5.93 8.26
N ALA A 87 9.25 -5.27 8.94
CA ALA A 87 10.42 -5.90 9.56
C ALA A 87 10.22 -6.19 11.07
N GLY A 88 9.07 -5.84 11.63
CA GLY A 88 8.79 -5.98 13.06
C GLY A 88 7.32 -5.70 13.43
N PRO A 89 6.99 -5.75 14.73
CA PRO A 89 5.66 -5.36 15.21
C PRO A 89 5.40 -3.87 14.99
N SER A 90 4.12 -3.51 14.92
CA SER A 90 3.70 -2.11 14.86
C SER A 90 3.99 -1.38 16.17
N SER A 91 4.36 -0.11 16.07
CA SER A 91 4.51 0.79 17.21
C SER A 91 3.19 1.39 17.70
N ASP A 92 2.13 1.31 16.89
CA ASP A 92 0.81 1.90 17.14
C ASP A 92 -0.34 0.87 17.03
N ASP A 93 -1.56 1.30 17.38
CA ASP A 93 -2.76 0.47 17.25
C ASP A 93 -3.18 0.33 15.78
N THR A 94 -3.20 -0.89 15.28
CA THR A 94 -3.60 -1.19 13.90
C THR A 94 -5.11 -1.42 13.73
N SER A 95 -5.87 -1.42 14.83
CA SER A 95 -7.25 -1.91 14.83
C SER A 95 -8.19 -1.02 14.02
N VAL A 96 -7.99 0.30 14.04
CA VAL A 96 -8.81 1.27 13.29
C VAL A 96 -8.61 1.09 11.78
N GLY A 97 -7.35 1.13 11.33
CA GLY A 97 -6.99 0.92 9.94
C GLY A 97 -7.45 -0.45 9.41
N HIS A 98 -7.26 -1.52 10.18
CA HIS A 98 -7.72 -2.86 9.79
C HIS A 98 -9.25 -2.93 9.60
N ARG A 99 -10.03 -2.31 10.50
CA ARG A 99 -11.49 -2.21 10.34
C ARG A 99 -11.90 -1.37 9.14
N ALA A 100 -11.15 -0.33 8.80
CA ALA A 100 -11.42 0.48 7.61
C ALA A 100 -11.23 -0.34 6.32
N LEU A 101 -10.12 -1.06 6.21
CA LEU A 101 -9.81 -1.91 5.05
C LEU A 101 -10.79 -3.07 4.88
N ASN A 102 -11.17 -3.74 5.99
CA ASN A 102 -12.17 -4.81 5.95
C ASN A 102 -13.54 -4.32 5.46
N ARG A 103 -13.98 -3.13 5.92
CA ARG A 103 -15.25 -2.55 5.44
C ARG A 103 -15.19 -2.15 3.97
N ALA A 104 -14.01 -1.76 3.48
CA ALA A 104 -13.78 -1.44 2.07
C ALA A 104 -13.59 -2.69 1.18
N GLY A 105 -13.69 -3.91 1.74
CA GLY A 105 -13.57 -5.14 0.97
C GLY A 105 -12.16 -5.40 0.43
N VAL A 106 -11.13 -4.82 1.07
CA VAL A 106 -9.73 -5.00 0.66
C VAL A 106 -9.19 -6.32 1.20
N PHE A 107 -8.61 -7.14 0.33
CA PHE A 107 -7.90 -8.36 0.74
C PHE A 107 -6.49 -8.01 1.20
N THR A 108 -6.18 -8.23 2.48
CA THR A 108 -4.88 -7.88 3.07
C THR A 108 -3.98 -9.11 3.22
N ILE A 109 -2.73 -8.98 2.78
CA ILE A 109 -1.67 -9.99 2.94
C ILE A 109 -0.52 -9.36 3.72
N GLY A 110 -0.18 -9.92 4.89
CA GLY A 110 0.96 -9.50 5.69
C GLY A 110 2.19 -10.36 5.43
N VAL A 111 3.35 -9.73 5.24
CA VAL A 111 4.66 -10.36 5.13
C VAL A 111 5.59 -9.72 6.15
N SER A 112 6.05 -10.52 7.10
CA SER A 112 6.99 -10.09 8.13
C SER A 112 8.40 -10.62 7.83
N ILE A 113 9.42 -9.77 7.94
CA ILE A 113 10.82 -10.11 7.69
C ILE A 113 11.61 -9.93 9.00
N GLY A 114 12.01 -11.02 9.63
CA GLY A 114 12.71 -11.00 10.92
C GLY A 114 12.02 -11.87 11.97
N ASP A 115 12.55 -11.90 13.19
CA ASP A 115 11.93 -12.62 14.31
C ASP A 115 10.70 -11.83 14.79
N ALA A 116 9.53 -12.46 14.64
CA ALA A 116 8.24 -11.98 15.12
C ALA A 116 7.99 -12.37 16.58
#